data_AF-A0A7K6SYS1-F1
#
_entry.id   AF-A0A7K6SYS1-F1
#
_cell.length_a   1.000
_cell.length_b   1.000
_cell.length_c   1.000
_cell.angle_alpha   90.00
_cell.angle_beta   90.00
_cell.angle_gamma   90.00
#
_symmetry.space_group_name_H-M   'P 1'
#
loop_
_entity.id
_entity.type
_entity.pdbx_description
1 polymer ?
#
loop_
_entity_poly.entity_id
_entity_poly.type
_entity_poly.pdbx_seq_one_letter_code
_entity_poly.pdbx_strand_id
1 'polypeptide(L)'
;MALLWLLSCLVLVDSARATLSLESCGVPTIAPIIRGYNRIVNGEPAVPGSWPWQVSLQRNNGFHFCGGSLISENWVVTAAHCGVRTTDTVVVGAYDQDSPSPDEQRLTIEKVFKNPKFSILTIRNDITLIKLATPARQSATVSPVCLPQATEDFPGGTTCVTTGWGLTDPNASATPAVLQQVALPLLTNQQCKLYWGFRISDVMVCAGADGASSCNGDSGGPLVCQKDGIWTLVGIVSWGSSTCSPNVPAVYARVTELRSWIDSILAAN
;
A
#
# COMPACT_ATOMS: atom_id res chain seq x y z
N MET A 1 -65.76 9.22 -40.98
CA MET A 1 -64.95 8.45 -41.96
C MET A 1 -63.75 9.32 -42.29
N ALA A 2 -62.48 9.00 -42.04
CA ALA A 2 -61.84 7.73 -41.73
C ALA A 2 -60.57 7.98 -40.89
N LEU A 3 -60.21 6.97 -40.10
CA LEU A 3 -58.93 6.77 -39.40
C LEU A 3 -57.74 6.70 -40.38
N LEU A 4 -56.54 7.10 -39.92
CA LEU A 4 -55.19 6.60 -40.30
C LEU A 4 -54.16 7.30 -39.37
N TRP A 5 -53.89 6.81 -38.16
CA TRP A 5 -52.83 5.87 -37.74
C TRP A 5 -51.39 6.18 -38.20
N LEU A 6 -50.60 6.65 -37.21
CA LEU A 6 -49.19 6.39 -36.89
C LEU A 6 -48.09 6.67 -37.92
N LEU A 7 -47.10 7.49 -37.53
CA LEU A 7 -45.78 6.94 -37.16
C LEU A 7 -44.92 7.97 -36.41
N SER A 8 -44.40 7.49 -35.28
CA SER A 8 -43.57 8.16 -34.29
C SER A 8 -42.11 8.21 -34.76
N CYS A 9 -41.48 9.38 -34.69
CA CYS A 9 -40.02 9.52 -34.64
C CYS A 9 -39.64 10.41 -33.45
N LEU A 10 -39.71 9.85 -32.25
CA LEU A 10 -38.99 10.37 -31.08
C LEU A 10 -37.50 10.13 -31.30
N VAL A 11 -36.77 11.18 -31.65
CA VAL A 11 -35.31 11.20 -31.66
C VAL A 11 -34.86 11.27 -30.19
N LEU A 12 -34.55 10.12 -29.60
CA LEU A 12 -33.82 10.06 -28.34
C LEU A 12 -32.37 10.46 -28.62
N VAL A 13 -32.02 11.68 -28.24
CA VAL A 13 -30.62 12.10 -28.15
C VAL A 13 -30.02 11.36 -26.97
N ASP A 14 -29.32 10.27 -27.26
CA ASP A 14 -28.57 9.50 -26.29
C ASP A 14 -27.41 10.38 -25.78
N SER A 15 -27.60 11.02 -24.63
CA SER A 15 -26.52 11.73 -23.96
C SER A 15 -25.57 10.67 -23.42
N ALA A 16 -24.59 10.27 -24.24
CA ALA A 16 -23.43 9.53 -23.80
C ALA A 16 -22.77 10.36 -22.68
N ARG A 17 -23.11 10.03 -21.43
CA ARG A 17 -22.28 10.39 -20.28
C ARG A 17 -20.94 9.72 -20.57
N ALA A 18 -19.94 10.54 -20.89
CA ALA A 18 -18.57 10.17 -20.66
C ALA A 18 -18.45 9.85 -19.17
N THR A 19 -18.65 8.59 -18.81
CA THR A 19 -18.11 8.04 -17.57
C THR A 19 -16.62 8.12 -17.74
N LEU A 20 -16.02 9.21 -17.26
CA LEU A 20 -14.65 9.19 -16.78
C LEU A 20 -14.57 7.94 -15.91
N SER A 21 -13.89 6.90 -16.39
CA SER A 21 -13.50 5.78 -15.54
C SER A 21 -12.63 6.40 -14.46
N LEU A 22 -13.23 6.71 -13.30
CA LEU A 22 -12.43 6.74 -12.09
C LEU A 22 -11.77 5.36 -12.06
N GLU A 23 -10.46 5.32 -12.29
CA GLU A 23 -9.68 4.11 -12.04
C GLU A 23 -10.08 3.63 -10.65
N SER A 24 -10.75 2.47 -10.56
CA SER A 24 -11.25 2.00 -9.29
C SER A 24 -10.05 1.58 -8.46
N CYS A 25 -9.80 2.30 -7.37
CA CYS A 25 -8.74 2.00 -6.42
C CYS A 25 -9.33 1.36 -5.15
N GLY A 26 -8.50 0.64 -4.39
CA GLY A 26 -8.84 0.24 -3.02
C GLY A 26 -9.98 -0.77 -2.89
N VAL A 27 -10.48 -1.35 -3.99
CA VAL A 27 -11.54 -2.36 -3.99
C VAL A 27 -11.00 -3.63 -4.65
N PRO A 28 -10.48 -4.59 -3.87
CA PRO A 28 -9.89 -5.80 -4.44
C PRO A 28 -10.99 -6.69 -5.05
N THR A 29 -10.70 -7.27 -6.22
CA THR A 29 -11.63 -8.23 -6.85
C THR A 29 -11.81 -9.47 -5.97
N ILE A 30 -10.73 -9.89 -5.29
CA ILE A 30 -10.71 -10.98 -4.32
C ILE A 30 -10.71 -10.34 -2.92
N ALA A 31 -11.81 -10.45 -2.19
CA ALA A 31 -11.88 -9.86 -0.85
C ALA A 31 -10.92 -10.56 0.13
N PRO A 32 -10.19 -9.81 0.98
CA PRO A 32 -9.36 -10.41 2.02
C PRO A 32 -10.23 -11.04 3.11
N ILE A 33 -9.78 -12.18 3.64
CA ILE A 33 -10.36 -12.79 4.84
C ILE A 33 -9.38 -12.51 5.97
N ILE A 34 -9.75 -11.60 6.87
CA ILE A 34 -8.91 -11.17 7.98
C ILE A 34 -9.49 -11.77 9.26
N ARG A 35 -8.85 -12.83 9.77
CA ARG A 35 -9.30 -13.49 11.01
C ARG A 35 -8.82 -12.71 12.24
N GLY A 36 -7.80 -11.87 12.06
CA GLY A 36 -7.09 -11.14 13.11
C GLY A 36 -7.76 -9.92 13.72
N TYR A 37 -9.02 -9.61 13.39
CA TYR A 37 -9.76 -8.56 14.11
C TYR A 37 -9.88 -8.85 15.62
N ASN A 38 -9.70 -10.11 16.04
CA ASN A 38 -9.77 -10.56 17.43
C ASN A 38 -8.41 -10.96 18.05
N ARG A 39 -7.30 -10.34 17.60
CA ARG A 39 -5.90 -10.50 18.05
C ARG A 39 -5.16 -11.67 17.41
N ILE A 40 -4.32 -11.37 16.41
CA ILE A 40 -3.30 -12.28 15.87
C ILE A 40 -1.92 -11.73 16.19
N VAL A 41 -1.06 -12.60 16.73
CA VAL A 41 0.35 -12.31 16.98
C VAL A 41 1.15 -12.81 15.79
N ASN A 42 2.02 -11.97 15.23
CA ASN A 42 2.91 -12.27 14.09
C ASN A 42 2.26 -12.43 12.70
N GLY A 43 1.01 -11.99 12.54
CA GLY A 43 0.29 -12.02 11.26
C GLY A 43 -0.27 -13.39 10.87
N GLU A 44 -0.96 -13.42 9.74
CA GLU A 44 -1.54 -14.62 9.14
C GLU A 44 -1.32 -14.61 7.62
N PRO A 45 -1.30 -15.78 6.95
CA PRO A 45 -1.27 -15.83 5.50
C PRO A 45 -2.47 -15.08 4.89
N ALA A 46 -2.20 -14.23 3.92
CA ALA A 46 -3.25 -13.54 3.18
C ALA A 46 -3.98 -14.50 2.23
N VAL A 47 -5.19 -14.13 1.79
CA VAL A 47 -5.84 -14.82 0.67
C VAL A 47 -5.07 -14.44 -0.62
N PRO A 48 -4.71 -15.40 -1.50
CA PRO A 48 -4.02 -15.10 -2.76
C PRO A 48 -4.73 -14.00 -3.57
N GLY A 49 -3.97 -12.96 -3.93
CA GLY A 49 -4.50 -11.84 -4.72
C GLY A 49 -5.41 -10.85 -3.97
N SER A 50 -5.64 -11.04 -2.67
CA SER A 50 -6.55 -10.16 -1.90
C SER A 50 -6.01 -8.78 -1.57
N TRP A 51 -4.70 -8.56 -1.78
CA TRP A 51 -4.02 -7.27 -1.65
C TRP A 51 -3.37 -6.89 -2.98
N PRO A 52 -4.16 -6.56 -4.02
CA PRO A 52 -3.70 -6.49 -5.41
C PRO A 52 -2.77 -5.29 -5.71
N TRP A 53 -2.66 -4.36 -4.77
CA TRP A 53 -1.69 -3.26 -4.81
C TRP A 53 -0.34 -3.62 -4.19
N GLN A 54 -0.24 -4.73 -3.44
CA GLN A 54 1.01 -5.13 -2.81
C GLN A 54 2.08 -5.37 -3.88
N VAL A 55 3.24 -4.75 -3.68
CA VAL A 55 4.40 -4.87 -4.55
C VAL A 55 5.53 -5.55 -3.79
N SER A 56 6.28 -6.41 -4.47
CA SER A 56 7.59 -6.89 -4.04
C SER A 56 8.66 -6.13 -4.84
N LEU A 57 9.56 -5.42 -4.14
CA LEU A 57 10.72 -4.79 -4.74
C LEU A 57 11.90 -5.75 -4.65
N GLN A 58 12.47 -6.09 -5.79
CA GLN A 58 13.52 -7.09 -5.91
C GLN A 58 14.80 -6.50 -6.48
N ARG A 59 15.96 -6.94 -5.98
CA ARG A 59 17.26 -6.69 -6.60
C ARG A 59 17.36 -7.43 -7.93
N ASN A 60 18.41 -7.14 -8.70
CA ASN A 60 18.70 -7.79 -9.98
C ASN A 60 18.85 -9.33 -9.90
N ASN A 61 19.19 -9.88 -8.73
CA ASN A 61 19.26 -11.31 -8.48
C ASN A 61 17.93 -11.93 -8.01
N GLY A 62 16.82 -11.17 -8.05
CA GLY A 62 15.51 -11.61 -7.58
C GLY A 62 15.28 -11.48 -6.07
N PHE A 63 16.28 -11.05 -5.29
CA PHE A 63 16.15 -10.91 -3.84
C PHE A 63 15.15 -9.81 -3.46
N HIS A 64 14.06 -10.19 -2.80
CA HIS A 64 13.12 -9.27 -2.17
C HIS A 64 13.80 -8.48 -1.05
N PHE A 65 13.76 -7.15 -1.11
CA PHE A 65 14.39 -6.29 -0.11
C PHE A 65 13.44 -5.28 0.54
N CYS A 66 12.31 -4.96 -0.09
CA CYS A 66 11.28 -4.07 0.41
C CYS A 66 9.94 -4.37 -0.25
N GLY A 67 8.87 -3.93 0.39
CA GLY A 67 7.55 -3.80 -0.19
C GLY A 67 7.31 -2.48 -0.92
N GLY A 68 6.12 -2.35 -1.49
CA GLY A 68 5.59 -1.14 -2.10
C GLY A 68 4.08 -1.25 -2.26
N SER A 69 3.45 -0.18 -2.75
CA SER A 69 2.04 -0.17 -3.13
C SER A 69 1.85 0.44 -4.51
N LEU A 70 1.13 -0.26 -5.39
CA LEU A 70 0.67 0.28 -6.65
C LEU A 70 -0.41 1.36 -6.38
N ILE A 71 -0.21 2.58 -6.86
CA ILE A 71 -1.15 3.71 -6.69
C ILE A 71 -1.82 4.14 -8.00
N SER A 72 -1.29 3.66 -9.13
CA SER A 72 -1.90 3.64 -10.46
C SER A 72 -1.13 2.62 -11.31
N GLU A 73 -1.54 2.36 -12.56
CA GLU A 73 -0.83 1.43 -13.46
C GLU A 73 0.64 1.81 -13.67
N ASN A 74 1.00 3.09 -13.57
CA ASN A 74 2.35 3.58 -13.87
C ASN A 74 3.19 3.87 -12.62
N TRP A 75 2.59 3.82 -11.43
CA TRP A 75 3.21 4.39 -10.23
C TRP A 75 3.12 3.46 -9.03
N VAL A 76 4.27 3.29 -8.38
CA VAL A 76 4.41 2.61 -7.09
C VAL A 76 4.91 3.61 -6.05
N VAL A 77 4.36 3.54 -4.84
CA VAL A 77 4.89 4.24 -3.66
C VAL A 77 5.58 3.24 -2.74
N THR A 78 6.69 3.66 -2.12
CA THR A 78 7.46 2.88 -1.16
C THR A 78 8.21 3.81 -0.19
N ALA A 79 9.00 3.26 0.72
CA ALA A 79 9.80 4.02 1.67
C ALA A 79 11.09 4.54 1.02
N ALA A 80 11.57 5.70 1.48
CA ALA A 80 12.81 6.30 0.98
C ALA A 80 14.07 5.56 1.46
N HIS A 81 14.02 4.98 2.66
CA HIS A 81 15.15 4.21 3.20
C HIS A 81 15.40 2.89 2.45
N CYS A 82 14.43 2.38 1.69
CA CYS A 82 14.60 1.20 0.84
C CYS A 82 15.70 1.35 -0.23
N GLY A 83 16.04 2.61 -0.58
CA GLY A 83 17.17 2.89 -1.46
C GLY A 83 17.02 2.31 -2.87
N VAL A 84 15.79 2.34 -3.40
CA VAL A 84 15.43 1.78 -4.71
C VAL A 84 16.25 2.44 -5.83
N ARG A 85 16.66 1.64 -6.81
CA ARG A 85 17.44 2.02 -7.99
C ARG A 85 16.68 1.61 -9.25
N THR A 86 16.98 2.23 -10.38
CA THR A 86 16.38 1.87 -11.68
C THR A 86 16.76 0.45 -12.14
N THR A 87 17.80 -0.15 -11.58
CA THR A 87 18.22 -1.54 -11.82
C THR A 87 17.40 -2.57 -11.02
N ASP A 88 16.60 -2.13 -10.06
CA ASP A 88 15.71 -3.01 -9.30
C ASP A 88 14.47 -3.38 -10.14
N THR A 89 13.77 -4.44 -9.73
CA THR A 89 12.55 -4.93 -10.37
C THR A 89 11.35 -4.71 -9.45
N VAL A 90 10.25 -4.24 -10.02
CA VAL A 90 8.95 -4.17 -9.36
C VAL A 90 8.17 -5.42 -9.73
N VAL A 91 7.72 -6.20 -8.74
CA VAL A 91 6.89 -7.39 -8.98
C VAL A 91 5.50 -7.16 -8.40
N VAL A 92 4.48 -7.24 -9.24
CA VAL A 92 3.06 -7.13 -8.87
C VAL A 92 2.30 -8.42 -9.16
N GLY A 93 1.21 -8.65 -8.44
CA GLY A 93 0.42 -9.89 -8.52
C GLY A 93 1.09 -11.08 -7.80
N ALA A 94 2.20 -10.84 -7.10
CA ALA A 94 2.93 -11.86 -6.36
C ALA A 94 2.20 -12.28 -5.08
N TYR A 95 2.32 -13.57 -4.75
CA TYR A 95 1.75 -14.13 -3.52
C TYR A 95 2.76 -15.02 -2.79
N ASP A 96 3.33 -16.01 -3.48
CA ASP A 96 4.32 -16.94 -2.95
C ASP A 96 5.67 -16.73 -3.67
N GLN A 97 6.68 -16.24 -2.95
CA GLN A 97 8.00 -15.94 -3.52
C GLN A 97 8.77 -17.19 -3.94
N ASP A 98 8.45 -18.36 -3.39
CA ASP A 98 9.07 -19.64 -3.76
C ASP A 98 8.31 -20.34 -4.89
N SER A 99 7.05 -19.94 -5.14
CA SER A 99 6.22 -20.45 -6.22
C SER A 99 5.55 -19.31 -7.02
N PRO A 100 6.34 -18.57 -7.85
CA PRO A 100 5.80 -17.45 -8.62
C PRO A 100 4.69 -17.87 -9.58
N SER A 101 3.58 -17.15 -9.55
CA SER A 101 2.46 -17.38 -10.47
C SER A 101 2.79 -16.88 -11.88
N PRO A 102 2.30 -17.54 -12.96
CA PRO A 102 2.41 -17.01 -14.31
C PRO A 102 1.71 -15.66 -14.52
N ASP A 103 0.78 -15.29 -13.63
CA ASP A 103 0.07 -14.01 -13.67
C ASP A 103 0.86 -12.86 -13.02
N GLU A 104 2.01 -13.15 -12.38
CA GLU A 104 2.91 -12.13 -11.85
C GLU A 104 3.52 -11.29 -12.96
N GLN A 105 3.64 -9.99 -12.70
CA GLN A 105 4.27 -9.07 -13.65
C GLN A 105 5.55 -8.53 -13.05
N ARG A 106 6.66 -8.76 -13.77
CA ARG A 106 7.98 -8.23 -13.44
C ARG A 106 8.21 -6.99 -14.30
N LEU A 107 8.23 -5.83 -13.67
CA LEU A 107 8.22 -4.53 -14.30
C LEU A 107 9.53 -3.79 -14.01
N THR A 108 10.08 -3.16 -15.06
CA THR A 108 11.27 -2.32 -14.95
C THR A 108 10.93 -0.90 -14.54
N ILE A 109 11.88 -0.24 -13.89
CA ILE A 109 11.70 1.12 -13.35
C ILE A 109 12.25 2.15 -14.35
N GLU A 110 11.41 3.10 -14.77
CA GLU A 110 11.83 4.25 -15.58
C GLU A 110 12.62 5.24 -14.73
N LYS A 111 12.05 5.62 -13.57
CA LYS A 111 12.59 6.69 -12.73
C LYS A 111 12.19 6.54 -11.27
N VAL A 112 13.08 6.95 -10.38
CA VAL A 112 12.88 6.93 -8.93
C VAL A 112 12.87 8.37 -8.41
N PHE A 113 11.84 8.71 -7.65
CA PHE A 113 11.62 10.04 -7.07
C PHE A 113 11.65 9.93 -5.55
N LYS A 114 12.85 10.04 -4.98
CA LYS A 114 13.02 10.09 -3.53
C LYS A 114 12.62 11.46 -3.00
N ASN A 115 11.86 11.51 -1.91
CA ASN A 115 11.49 12.79 -1.31
C ASN A 115 12.75 13.56 -0.86
N PRO A 116 12.99 14.79 -1.35
CA PRO A 116 14.21 15.55 -1.02
C PRO A 116 14.27 15.96 0.46
N LYS A 117 13.15 15.93 1.19
CA LYS A 117 13.10 16.20 2.62
C LYS A 117 13.39 14.94 3.47
N PHE A 118 13.66 13.79 2.86
CA PHE A 118 14.03 12.58 3.58
C PHE A 118 15.35 12.75 4.33
N SER A 119 15.39 12.32 5.59
CA SER A 119 16.60 12.31 6.40
C SER A 119 16.83 10.92 6.99
N ILE A 120 17.93 10.28 6.63
CA ILE A 120 18.28 8.94 7.17
C ILE A 120 18.53 8.96 8.69
N LEU A 121 18.90 10.10 9.26
CA LEU A 121 19.16 10.26 10.70
C LEU A 121 17.87 10.28 11.53
N THR A 122 16.81 10.86 10.98
CA THR A 122 15.52 11.03 11.69
C THR A 122 14.41 10.15 11.13
N ILE A 123 14.61 9.57 9.94
CA ILE A 123 13.64 8.81 9.15
C ILE A 123 12.35 9.60 8.89
N ARG A 124 12.44 10.94 8.86
CA ARG A 124 11.33 11.82 8.48
C ARG A 124 11.18 11.86 6.97
N ASN A 125 9.94 12.07 6.49
CA ASN A 125 9.58 12.12 5.07
C ASN A 125 10.05 10.87 4.31
N ASP A 126 9.87 9.71 4.91
CA ASP A 126 10.35 8.42 4.41
C ASP A 126 9.46 7.86 3.30
N ILE A 127 9.50 8.52 2.14
CA ILE A 127 8.68 8.19 0.98
C ILE A 127 9.46 8.38 -0.32
N THR A 128 9.23 7.45 -1.25
CA THR A 128 9.73 7.46 -2.62
C THR A 128 8.62 7.04 -3.57
N LEU A 129 8.53 7.69 -4.74
CA LEU A 129 7.73 7.22 -5.85
C LEU A 129 8.61 6.56 -6.91
N ILE A 130 8.07 5.54 -7.55
CA ILE A 130 8.68 4.79 -8.63
C ILE A 130 7.75 4.92 -9.83
N LYS A 131 8.28 5.44 -10.94
CA LYS A 131 7.60 5.42 -12.23
C LYS A 131 8.04 4.17 -13.00
N LEU A 132 7.07 3.37 -13.40
CA LEU A 132 7.28 2.14 -14.16
C LEU A 132 7.55 2.49 -15.63
N ALA A 133 8.46 1.76 -16.28
CA ALA A 133 8.77 1.97 -17.71
C ALA A 133 7.65 1.45 -18.63
N THR A 134 6.79 0.58 -18.11
CA THR A 134 5.60 0.10 -18.80
C THR A 134 4.48 -0.02 -17.75
N PRO A 135 3.25 0.41 -18.06
CA PRO A 135 2.14 0.28 -17.12
C PRO A 135 1.93 -1.18 -16.69
N ALA A 136 1.64 -1.40 -15.42
CA ALA A 136 1.15 -2.65 -14.89
C ALA A 136 -0.22 -2.97 -15.53
N ARG A 137 -0.40 -4.20 -16.01
CA ARG A 137 -1.68 -4.65 -16.56
C ARG A 137 -2.63 -4.96 -15.42
N GLN A 138 -3.78 -4.29 -15.35
CA GLN A 138 -4.77 -4.58 -14.33
C GLN A 138 -5.33 -6.01 -14.46
N SER A 139 -5.60 -6.63 -13.33
CA SER A 139 -6.19 -7.98 -13.23
C SER A 139 -6.91 -8.14 -11.89
N ALA A 140 -7.49 -9.31 -11.64
CA ALA A 140 -8.07 -9.63 -10.34
C ALA A 140 -7.05 -9.58 -9.18
N THR A 141 -5.75 -9.66 -9.48
CA THR A 141 -4.64 -9.68 -8.52
C THR A 141 -3.71 -8.47 -8.65
N VAL A 142 -3.99 -7.53 -9.56
CA VAL A 142 -3.19 -6.32 -9.81
C VAL A 142 -4.13 -5.13 -10.00
N SER A 143 -4.20 -4.25 -9.00
CA SER A 143 -5.00 -3.03 -9.03
C SER A 143 -4.50 -2.03 -7.98
N PRO A 144 -4.68 -0.72 -8.18
CA PRO A 144 -4.12 0.27 -7.27
C PRO A 144 -4.85 0.38 -5.93
N VAL A 145 -4.14 0.83 -4.90
CA VAL A 145 -4.72 1.29 -3.63
C VAL A 145 -5.15 2.75 -3.75
N CYS A 146 -6.17 3.17 -3.00
CA CYS A 146 -6.52 4.60 -2.95
C CYS A 146 -5.52 5.41 -2.12
N LEU A 147 -5.30 6.65 -2.52
CA LEU A 147 -4.56 7.63 -1.74
C LEU A 147 -5.52 8.52 -0.93
N PRO A 148 -5.25 8.79 0.35
CA PRO A 148 -6.09 9.64 1.18
C PRO A 148 -5.96 11.10 0.76
N GLN A 149 -7.00 11.90 0.98
CA GLN A 149 -6.85 13.36 0.85
C GLN A 149 -5.93 13.89 1.96
N ALA A 150 -5.22 15.00 1.70
CA ALA A 150 -4.32 15.58 2.70
C ALA A 150 -5.05 15.99 4.00
N THR A 151 -6.34 16.33 3.89
CA THR A 151 -7.21 16.73 5.01
C THR A 151 -7.98 15.56 5.62
N GLU A 152 -7.79 14.35 5.13
CA GLU A 152 -8.50 13.18 5.65
C GLU A 152 -7.91 12.77 7.00
N ASP A 153 -8.79 12.48 7.95
CA ASP A 153 -8.39 12.05 9.29
C ASP A 153 -8.71 10.57 9.52
N PHE A 154 -7.74 9.88 10.11
CA PHE A 154 -7.85 8.48 10.53
C PHE A 154 -7.55 8.44 12.04
N PRO A 155 -8.60 8.40 12.88
CA PRO A 155 -8.42 8.57 14.33
C PRO A 155 -7.66 7.40 14.95
N GLY A 156 -6.97 7.68 16.06
CA GLY A 156 -6.36 6.62 16.88
C GLY A 156 -7.43 5.60 17.32
N GLY A 157 -7.06 4.32 17.31
CA GLY A 157 -7.96 3.19 17.51
C GLY A 157 -8.59 2.64 16.23
N THR A 158 -8.51 3.34 15.10
CA THR A 158 -8.97 2.79 13.80
C THR A 158 -8.20 1.52 13.48
N THR A 159 -8.89 0.42 13.23
CA THR A 159 -8.26 -0.82 12.81
C THR A 159 -7.88 -0.74 11.34
N CYS A 160 -6.60 -0.93 11.07
CA CYS A 160 -6.01 -0.95 9.75
C CYS A 160 -5.28 -2.26 9.53
N VAL A 161 -4.73 -2.46 8.33
CA VAL A 161 -4.06 -3.70 7.94
C VAL A 161 -2.72 -3.34 7.31
N THR A 162 -1.68 -4.08 7.70
CA THR A 162 -0.38 -4.05 7.03
C THR A 162 -0.10 -5.42 6.43
N THR A 163 0.55 -5.44 5.27
CA THR A 163 0.87 -6.67 4.52
C THR A 163 2.32 -6.66 4.06
N GLY A 164 2.91 -7.84 3.94
CA GLY A 164 4.28 -7.97 3.48
C GLY A 164 4.85 -9.37 3.59
N TRP A 165 6.10 -9.50 3.15
CA TRP A 165 6.91 -10.71 3.28
C TRP A 165 8.04 -10.51 4.29
N GLY A 166 7.88 -9.57 5.24
CA GLY A 166 8.83 -9.43 6.34
C GLY A 166 8.80 -10.63 7.28
N LEU A 167 9.82 -10.71 8.14
CA LEU A 167 9.94 -11.82 9.11
C LEU A 167 8.70 -11.90 10.01
N THR A 168 8.16 -13.11 10.13
CA THR A 168 7.07 -13.43 11.07
C THR A 168 7.59 -13.86 12.46
N ASP A 169 8.87 -14.21 12.55
CA ASP A 169 9.57 -14.46 13.82
C ASP A 169 10.90 -13.71 13.78
N PRO A 170 11.18 -12.81 14.75
CA PRO A 170 12.45 -12.08 14.79
C PRO A 170 13.68 -12.99 14.92
N ASN A 171 13.51 -14.26 15.29
CA ASN A 171 14.57 -15.26 15.36
C ASN A 171 14.64 -16.15 14.12
N ALA A 172 13.73 -16.00 13.16
CA ALA A 172 13.77 -16.77 11.92
C ALA A 172 14.97 -16.37 11.05
N SER A 173 15.56 -17.37 10.40
CA SER A 173 16.67 -17.18 9.46
C SER A 173 16.24 -16.69 8.08
N ALA A 174 14.93 -16.76 7.77
CA ALA A 174 14.37 -16.40 6.48
C ALA A 174 12.97 -15.78 6.61
N THR A 175 12.63 -14.93 5.65
CA THR A 175 11.29 -14.37 5.45
C THR A 175 10.30 -15.44 4.97
N PRO A 176 9.00 -15.32 5.27
CA PRO A 176 7.99 -16.21 4.71
C PRO A 176 7.92 -16.04 3.19
N ALA A 177 7.73 -17.15 2.48
CA ALA A 177 7.51 -17.12 1.03
C ALA A 177 6.12 -16.56 0.68
N VAL A 178 5.11 -16.92 1.48
CA VAL A 178 3.71 -16.50 1.31
C VAL A 178 3.48 -15.11 1.90
N LEU A 179 2.72 -14.27 1.19
CA LEU A 179 2.32 -12.94 1.65
C LEU A 179 1.54 -13.04 2.97
N GLN A 180 1.98 -12.26 3.96
CA GLN A 180 1.31 -12.15 5.25
C GLN A 180 0.47 -10.88 5.33
N GLN A 181 -0.52 -10.90 6.21
CA GLN A 181 -1.34 -9.76 6.58
C GLN A 181 -1.51 -9.72 8.10
N VAL A 182 -1.69 -8.52 8.66
CA VAL A 182 -2.06 -8.38 10.07
C VAL A 182 -2.89 -7.14 10.30
N ALA A 183 -3.96 -7.29 11.09
CA ALA A 183 -4.79 -6.18 11.54
C ALA A 183 -4.18 -5.55 12.81
N LEU A 184 -4.17 -4.23 12.86
CA LEU A 184 -3.60 -3.47 13.97
C LEU A 184 -4.28 -2.10 14.13
N PRO A 185 -4.45 -1.59 15.36
CA PRO A 185 -5.02 -0.28 15.59
C PRO A 185 -4.00 0.82 15.28
N LEU A 186 -4.46 1.94 14.72
CA LEU A 186 -3.69 3.17 14.71
C LEU A 186 -3.50 3.69 16.14
N LEU A 187 -2.37 4.35 16.38
CA LEU A 187 -2.12 5.11 17.59
C LEU A 187 -2.11 6.59 17.28
N THR A 188 -2.61 7.40 18.20
CA THR A 188 -2.36 8.84 18.15
C THR A 188 -0.86 9.10 18.30
N ASN A 189 -0.39 10.22 17.74
CA ASN A 189 1.01 10.62 17.92
C ASN A 189 1.37 10.77 19.41
N GLN A 190 0.42 11.18 20.26
CA GLN A 190 0.63 11.27 21.71
C GLN A 190 0.87 9.88 22.34
N GLN A 191 0.04 8.89 22.01
CA GLN A 191 0.24 7.51 22.48
C GLN A 191 1.57 6.95 21.99
N CYS A 192 1.92 7.18 20.73
CA CYS A 192 3.18 6.71 20.18
C CYS A 192 4.41 7.36 20.85
N LYS A 193 4.31 8.65 21.20
CA LYS A 193 5.34 9.40 21.94
C LYS A 193 5.55 8.87 23.36
N LEU A 194 4.60 8.16 23.97
CA LEU A 194 4.81 7.52 25.28
C LEU A 194 5.93 6.48 25.23
N TYR A 195 6.12 5.83 24.07
CA TYR A 195 7.20 4.85 23.86
C TYR A 195 8.42 5.47 23.16
N TRP A 196 8.20 6.16 22.03
CA TRP A 196 9.28 6.63 21.16
C TRP A 196 9.77 8.06 21.45
N GLY A 197 9.08 8.80 22.33
CA GLY A 197 9.44 10.16 22.72
C GLY A 197 9.57 11.11 21.55
N PHE A 198 10.62 11.93 21.57
CA PHE A 198 10.90 12.99 20.58
C PHE A 198 11.17 12.47 19.15
N ARG A 199 11.32 11.15 18.97
CA ARG A 199 11.56 10.56 17.64
C ARG A 199 10.32 10.61 16.75
N ILE A 200 9.12 10.69 17.34
CA ILE A 200 7.87 10.79 16.58
C ILE A 200 7.62 12.23 16.14
N SER A 201 7.36 12.40 14.85
CA SER A 201 7.04 13.67 14.21
C SER A 201 5.70 13.61 13.49
N ASP A 202 5.20 14.74 13.00
CA ASP A 202 3.85 14.81 12.42
C ASP A 202 3.75 14.06 11.09
N VAL A 203 4.84 13.98 10.32
CA VAL A 203 4.96 13.15 9.10
C VAL A 203 5.05 11.65 9.36
N MET A 204 4.83 11.21 10.60
CA MET A 204 4.80 9.81 11.01
C MET A 204 3.43 9.46 11.61
N VAL A 205 3.00 8.23 11.38
CA VAL A 205 1.85 7.60 12.02
C VAL A 205 2.31 6.27 12.62
N CYS A 206 1.73 5.90 13.75
CA CYS A 206 2.08 4.64 14.41
C CYS A 206 0.87 3.71 14.44
N ALA A 207 1.15 2.42 14.43
CA ALA A 207 0.12 1.39 14.58
C ALA A 207 0.68 0.18 15.33
N GLY A 208 -0.22 -0.63 15.90
CA GLY A 208 0.15 -1.85 16.63
C GLY A 208 0.35 -1.59 18.11
N ALA A 209 1.38 -2.21 18.69
CA ALA A 209 1.53 -2.37 20.15
C ALA A 209 0.37 -3.13 20.81
N ASP A 210 -0.28 -4.01 20.05
CA ASP A 210 -1.44 -4.81 20.46
C ASP A 210 -1.27 -6.30 20.11
N GLY A 211 -0.04 -6.79 20.23
CA GLY A 211 0.29 -8.17 19.86
C GLY A 211 0.70 -8.33 18.40
N ALA A 212 0.77 -7.27 17.58
CA ALA A 212 1.21 -7.33 16.19
C ALA A 212 2.22 -6.22 15.84
N SER A 213 3.15 -6.51 14.92
CA SER A 213 4.15 -5.56 14.44
C SER A 213 4.57 -5.88 13.00
N SER A 214 5.06 -4.86 12.29
CA SER A 214 5.85 -5.05 11.06
C SER A 214 7.30 -5.38 11.42
N CYS A 215 8.01 -6.06 10.51
CA CYS A 215 9.38 -6.50 10.72
C CYS A 215 10.27 -6.27 9.50
N ASN A 216 11.54 -6.70 9.60
CA ASN A 216 12.50 -6.61 8.51
C ASN A 216 11.95 -7.32 7.26
N GLY A 217 11.91 -6.60 6.14
CA GLY A 217 11.32 -7.04 4.87
C GLY A 217 9.97 -6.39 4.56
N ASP A 218 9.24 -5.90 5.57
CA ASP A 218 7.97 -5.19 5.35
C ASP A 218 8.14 -3.72 4.90
N SER A 219 9.35 -3.16 5.08
CA SER A 219 9.68 -1.78 4.73
C SER A 219 9.17 -1.36 3.36
N GLY A 220 8.51 -0.20 3.28
CA GLY A 220 7.88 0.28 2.05
C GLY A 220 6.50 -0.33 1.74
N GLY A 221 6.11 -1.39 2.43
CA GLY A 221 4.79 -2.00 2.34
C GLY A 221 3.65 -1.10 2.86
N PRO A 222 2.40 -1.44 2.53
CA PRO A 222 1.23 -0.63 2.88
C PRO A 222 0.82 -0.76 4.35
N LEU A 223 0.36 0.35 4.93
CA LEU A 223 -0.63 0.34 6.01
C LEU A 223 -1.92 0.94 5.45
N VAL A 224 -2.93 0.11 5.26
CA VAL A 224 -4.22 0.49 4.67
C VAL A 224 -5.34 0.44 5.69
N CYS A 225 -6.21 1.44 5.65
CA CYS A 225 -7.40 1.51 6.47
C CYS A 225 -8.62 1.52 5.56
N GLN A 226 -9.69 0.84 5.97
CA GLN A 226 -10.91 0.78 5.18
C GLN A 226 -11.89 1.86 5.62
N LYS A 227 -12.47 2.57 4.65
CA LYS A 227 -13.55 3.54 4.84
C LYS A 227 -14.58 3.34 3.75
N ASP A 228 -15.84 3.12 4.15
CA ASP A 228 -16.96 2.89 3.23
C ASP A 228 -16.69 1.78 2.18
N GLY A 229 -15.99 0.71 2.62
CA GLY A 229 -15.61 -0.41 1.76
C GLY A 229 -14.33 -0.22 0.94
N ILE A 230 -13.75 0.98 0.93
CA ILE A 230 -12.57 1.33 0.14
C ILE A 230 -11.31 1.30 1.01
N TRP A 231 -10.29 0.58 0.57
CA TRP A 231 -8.97 0.54 1.20
C TRP A 231 -8.11 1.72 0.74
N THR A 232 -7.66 2.50 1.72
CA THR A 232 -6.88 3.71 1.49
C THR A 232 -5.52 3.60 2.19
N LEU A 233 -4.44 3.98 1.51
CA LEU A 233 -3.07 3.92 2.01
C LEU A 233 -2.80 5.05 3.01
N VAL A 234 -2.88 4.74 4.30
CA VAL A 234 -2.70 5.70 5.39
C VAL A 234 -1.24 5.81 5.82
N GLY A 235 -0.50 4.72 5.72
CA GLY A 235 0.91 4.66 6.08
C GLY A 235 1.75 3.82 5.12
N ILE A 236 3.05 4.02 5.19
CA ILE A 236 4.07 3.21 4.51
C ILE A 236 5.03 2.69 5.58
N VAL A 237 5.27 1.38 5.65
CA VAL A 237 6.15 0.78 6.67
C VAL A 237 7.52 1.45 6.64
N SER A 238 7.95 2.00 7.77
CA SER A 238 9.15 2.86 7.85
C SER A 238 10.18 2.30 8.83
N TRP A 239 9.85 2.22 10.12
CA TRP A 239 10.76 1.69 11.15
C TRP A 239 10.00 1.23 12.38
N GLY A 240 10.65 0.52 13.30
CA GLY A 240 10.00 0.03 14.51
C GLY A 240 10.97 -0.59 15.49
N SER A 241 10.48 -1.57 16.25
CA SER A 241 11.30 -2.36 17.17
C SER A 241 12.43 -3.07 16.42
N SER A 242 13.66 -2.99 16.93
CA SER A 242 14.80 -3.73 16.37
C SER A 242 14.68 -5.25 16.51
N THR A 243 13.76 -5.71 17.36
CA THR A 243 13.45 -7.13 17.58
C THR A 243 12.04 -7.48 17.10
N CYS A 244 11.41 -6.61 16.31
CA CYS A 244 10.05 -6.79 15.79
C CYS A 244 9.03 -7.13 16.87
N SER A 245 9.20 -6.54 18.07
CA SER A 245 8.35 -6.83 19.21
C SER A 245 6.89 -6.46 18.91
N PRO A 246 5.94 -7.41 19.09
CA PRO A 246 4.51 -7.19 18.87
C PRO A 246 3.87 -6.19 19.84
N ASN A 247 4.56 -5.86 20.93
CA ASN A 247 4.09 -4.94 21.97
C ASN A 247 4.69 -3.52 21.82
N VAL A 248 5.40 -3.27 20.73
CA VAL A 248 6.04 -1.98 20.45
C VAL A 248 5.38 -1.34 19.23
N PRO A 249 5.04 -0.04 19.26
CA PRO A 249 4.46 0.62 18.10
C PRO A 249 5.38 0.55 16.88
N ALA A 250 4.86 0.05 15.77
CA ALA A 250 5.51 0.22 14.47
C ALA A 250 5.22 1.63 13.94
N VAL A 251 6.20 2.21 13.24
CA VAL A 251 6.16 3.58 12.72
C VAL A 251 6.14 3.55 11.21
N TYR A 252 5.25 4.36 10.65
CA TYR A 252 4.97 4.44 9.23
C TYR A 252 5.11 5.90 8.77
N ALA A 253 5.50 6.10 7.52
CA ALA A 253 5.41 7.42 6.90
C ALA A 253 3.92 7.79 6.73
N ARG A 254 3.51 8.96 7.24
CA ARG A 254 2.10 9.38 7.23
C ARG A 254 1.72 9.93 5.85
N VAL A 255 0.90 9.20 5.12
CA VAL A 255 0.60 9.53 3.71
C VAL A 255 -0.20 10.83 3.57
N THR A 256 -1.09 11.15 4.51
CA THR A 256 -1.86 12.42 4.47
C THR A 256 -0.94 13.65 4.48
N GLU A 257 0.10 13.65 5.31
CA GLU A 257 1.10 14.74 5.38
C GLU A 257 2.05 14.76 4.17
N LEU A 258 2.21 13.63 3.51
CA LEU A 258 3.07 13.47 2.33
C LEU A 258 2.30 13.56 1.02
N ARG A 259 0.97 13.72 1.09
CA ARG A 259 0.05 13.70 -0.06
C ARG A 259 0.38 14.77 -1.09
N SER A 260 0.60 16.01 -0.65
CA SER A 260 0.93 17.12 -1.55
C SER A 260 2.23 16.88 -2.32
N TRP A 261 3.21 16.21 -1.72
CA TRP A 261 4.43 15.83 -2.41
C TRP A 261 4.15 14.75 -3.47
N ILE A 262 3.35 13.73 -3.15
CA ILE A 262 2.93 12.71 -4.11
C ILE A 262 2.27 13.37 -5.32
N ASP A 263 1.24 14.18 -5.09
CA ASP A 263 0.50 14.85 -6.17
C ASP A 263 1.42 15.74 -7.03
N SER A 264 2.36 16.46 -6.41
CA SER A 264 3.32 17.30 -7.16
C SER A 264 4.20 16.51 -8.12
N ILE A 265 4.61 15.29 -7.74
CA ILE A 265 5.47 14.44 -8.57
C ILE A 265 4.65 13.84 -9.72
N LEU A 266 3.44 13.34 -9.41
CA LEU A 266 2.52 12.76 -10.39
C LEU A 266 2.06 13.80 -11.43
N ALA A 267 1.82 15.05 -11.03
CA ALA A 267 1.41 16.10 -11.96
C ALA A 267 2.55 16.56 -12.89
N ALA A 268 3.81 16.36 -12.48
CA ALA A 268 4.98 16.84 -13.20
C ALA A 268 5.66 15.78 -14.09
N ASN A 269 5.22 14.52 -14.08
CA ASN A 269 5.89 13.39 -14.75
C ASN A 269 4.90 12.35 -15.27
#